data_AF-A0A9X9LIJ6-F1
#
_entry.id   AF-A0A9X9LIJ6-F1
#
_cell.length_a   1.000
_cell.length_b   1.000
_cell.length_c   1.000
_cell.angle_alpha   90.00
_cell.angle_beta   90.00
_cell.angle_gamma   90.00
#
_symmetry.space_group_name_H-M   'P 1'
#
loop_
_entity.id
_entity.type
_entity.pdbx_description
1 polymer ?
#
loop_
_entity_poly.entity_id
_entity_poly.type
_entity_poly.pdbx_seq_one_letter_code
_entity_poly.pdbx_strand_id
1 'polypeptide(L)' 'MGWCEAREQDPLQDRVYSPTFLALRGSCLYKFLAPPVTTWDWTRAEKTFSVYEIMCKILKV' A
#
# COMPACT_ATOMS: atom_id res chain seq x y z
N MET A 1 -8.81 5.05 -4.84
CA MET A 1 -7.37 4.88 -5.11
C MET A 1 -6.73 6.25 -5.01
N GLY A 2 -5.51 6.39 -4.49
CA GLY A 2 -4.89 7.70 -4.30
C GLY A 2 -3.47 7.66 -3.74
N TRP A 3 -2.80 8.82 -3.79
CA TRP A 3 -1.47 9.03 -3.23
C TRP A 3 -1.52 9.16 -1.71
N CYS A 4 -0.51 8.60 -1.03
CA CYS A 4 -0.26 8.81 0.38
C CYS A 4 1.23 8.81 0.69
N GLU A 5 1.60 9.36 1.84
CA GLU A 5 2.95 9.31 2.37
C GLU A 5 3.14 8.03 3.19
N ALA A 6 4.10 7.18 2.80
CA ALA A 6 4.46 5.98 3.55
C ALA A 6 5.75 6.21 4.33
N ARG A 7 5.74 5.87 5.62
CA ARG A 7 6.97 5.87 6.42
C ARG A 7 7.80 4.64 6.07
N GLU A 8 9.04 4.85 5.65
CA GLU A 8 9.96 3.74 5.49
C GLU A 8 10.31 3.12 6.85
N GLN A 9 10.40 1.79 6.88
CA GLN A 9 10.62 1.04 8.11
C GLN A 9 12.12 0.90 8.45
N ASP A 10 13.00 1.54 7.68
CA ASP A 10 14.44 1.50 7.87
C ASP A 10 14.83 2.33 9.12
N PRO A 11 15.32 1.69 10.20
CA PRO A 11 15.69 2.37 11.43
C PRO A 11 16.92 3.28 11.30
N LEU A 12 17.68 3.19 10.20
CA LEU A 12 18.90 3.96 9.98
C LEU A 12 18.68 5.25 9.17
N GLN A 13 17.54 5.40 8.49
CA GLN A 13 17.21 6.62 7.77
C GLN A 13 16.30 7.51 8.60
N ASP A 14 16.67 8.78 8.71
CA ASP A 14 15.92 9.80 9.43
C ASP A 14 14.59 10.06 8.70
N ARG A 15 13.56 9.29 9.07
CA ARG A 15 12.14 9.40 8.70
C ARG A 15 11.86 10.03 7.33
N VAL A 16 12.34 9.42 6.26
CA VAL A 16 11.93 9.79 4.90
C VAL A 16 10.54 9.20 4.67
N TYR A 17 9.54 10.06 4.56
CA TYR A 17 8.25 9.68 3.99
C TYR A 17 8.41 9.64 2.48
N SER A 18 8.02 8.53 1.87
CA SER A 18 8.03 8.36 0.42
C SER A 18 6.60 8.35 -0.13
N PRO A 19 6.35 9.03 -1.27
CA PRO A 19 5.05 9.01 -1.91
C PRO A 19 4.78 7.61 -2.42
N THR A 20 3.59 7.08 -2.13
CA THR A 20 3.12 5.79 -2.64
C THR A 20 1.67 5.89 -3.08
N PHE A 21 1.31 5.09 -4.07
CA PHE A 21 -0.05 5.02 -4.58
C PHE A 21 -0.76 3.78 -4.04
N LEU A 22 -1.90 3.98 -3.38
CA LEU A 22 -2.73 2.90 -2.88
C LEU A 22 -3.96 2.71 -3.75
N ALA A 23 -4.20 1.46 -4.14
CA ALA A 23 -5.37 1.07 -4.91
C ALA A 23 -6.11 -0.08 -4.23
N LEU A 24 -7.44 0.01 -4.17
CA LEU A 24 -8.30 -1.07 -3.70
C LEU A 24 -8.87 -1.79 -4.91
N ARG A 25 -8.80 -3.12 -4.92
CA ARG A 25 -9.47 -3.98 -5.90
C ARG A 25 -9.95 -5.25 -5.23
N GLY A 26 -11.26 -5.48 -5.27
CA GLY A 26 -11.89 -6.54 -4.49
C GLY A 26 -11.62 -6.36 -2.99
N SER A 27 -11.26 -7.44 -2.30
CA SER A 27 -10.90 -7.45 -0.87
C SER A 27 -9.43 -7.12 -0.59
N CYS A 28 -8.67 -6.73 -1.62
CA CYS A 28 -7.23 -6.51 -1.53
C CYS A 28 -6.88 -5.03 -1.72
N LEU A 29 -5.98 -4.55 -0.86
CA LEU A 29 -5.33 -3.25 -0.97
C LEU A 29 -3.93 -3.44 -1.55
N TYR A 30 -3.59 -2.67 -2.56
CA TYR A 30 -2.34 -2.75 -3.31
C TYR A 30 -1.52 -1.49 -3.12
N LYS A 31 -0.20 -1.64 -2.96
CA LYS A 31 0.78 -0.56 -2.91
C LYS A 31 1.58 -0.51 -4.22
N PHE A 32 1.71 0.68 -4.78
CA PHE A 32 2.52 0.96 -5.97
C PHE A 32 3.41 2.18 -5.76
N LEU A 33 4.49 2.27 -6.53
CA LEU A 33 5.30 3.50 -6.66
C LEU A 33 4.63 4.55 -7.55
N ALA A 34 3.73 4.13 -8.46
CA ALA A 34 3.01 5.00 -9.38
C ALA A 34 1.61 4.43 -9.68
N PRO A 35 0.65 5.24 -10.17
CA PRO A 35 -0.70 4.77 -10.47
C PRO A 35 -0.68 3.68 -11.56
N PRO A 36 -1.36 2.54 -11.36
CA PRO A 36 -1.48 1.52 -12.41
C PRO A 36 -2.30 2.07 -13.58
N VAL A 37 -1.80 1.93 -14.79
CA VAL A 37 -2.45 2.45 -16.02
C VAL A 37 -3.20 1.33 -16.73
N THR A 38 -2.66 0.12 -16.69
CA THR A 38 -3.16 -1.06 -17.38
C THR A 38 -3.53 -2.17 -16.41
N THR A 39 -4.30 -3.15 -16.87
CA THR A 39 -4.64 -4.34 -16.08
C THR A 39 -3.42 -5.18 -15.72
N TRP A 40 -2.35 -5.11 -16.51
CA TRP A 40 -1.09 -5.81 -16.26
C TRP A 40 -0.32 -5.21 -15.08
N ASP A 41 -0.44 -3.90 -14.85
CA ASP A 41 0.29 -3.24 -13.75
C ASP A 41 -0.06 -3.81 -12.37
N TRP A 42 -1.25 -4.38 -12.21
CA TRP A 42 -1.69 -5.01 -10.97
C TRP A 42 -0.80 -6.19 -10.54
N THR A 43 -0.14 -6.88 -11.47
CA THR A 43 0.80 -7.96 -11.14
C THR A 43 2.14 -7.43 -10.64
N ARG A 44 2.39 -6.12 -10.78
CA ARG A 44 3.63 -5.42 -10.40
C ARG A 44 3.46 -4.58 -9.12
N ALA A 45 2.35 -4.74 -8.41
CA ALA A 45 2.19 -4.11 -7.11
C ALA A 45 3.35 -4.48 -6.18
N GLU A 46 3.95 -3.50 -5.52
CA GLU A 46 5.05 -3.72 -4.58
C GLU A 46 4.59 -4.59 -3.41
N LYS A 47 3.35 -4.39 -2.98
CA LYS A 47 2.76 -5.12 -1.87
C LYS A 47 1.26 -5.26 -2.03
N THR A 48 0.74 -6.39 -1.58
CA THR A 48 -0.69 -6.68 -1.52
C THR A 48 -1.06 -7.01 -0.08
N PHE A 49 -2.18 -6.48 0.38
CA PHE A 49 -2.70 -6.70 1.72
C PHE A 49 -4.17 -7.14 1.64
N SER A 50 -4.55 -8.07 2.50
CA SER A 50 -5.96 -8.36 2.75
C SER A 50 -6.54 -7.26 3.64
N VAL A 51 -7.61 -6.60 3.16
CA VAL A 51 -8.28 -5.54 3.94
C VAL A 51 -8.81 -6.10 5.26
N TYR A 52 -9.38 -7.30 5.24
CA TYR A 52 -9.88 -7.95 6.44
C TYR A 52 -8.78 -8.12 7.50
N GLU A 53 -7.59 -8.58 7.10
CA GLU A 53 -6.46 -8.73 8.03
C GLU A 53 -5.99 -7.39 8.60
N ILE A 54 -5.96 -6.34 7.78
CA ILE A 54 -5.60 -4.98 8.25
C ILE A 54 -6.64 -4.52 9.28
N MET A 55 -7.92 -4.62 8.94
CA MET A 55 -9.02 -4.19 9.82
C MET A 55 -9.02 -4.96 11.13
N CYS A 56 -8.83 -6.28 11.10
CA CYS A 56 -8.71 -7.10 12.32
C CYS A 56 -7.48 -6.75 13.16
N LYS A 57 -6.38 -6.27 12.56
CA LYS A 57 -5.19 -5.83 13.33
C LYS A 57 -5.40 -4.48 14.00
N ILE A 58 -6.15 -3.58 13.38
CA ILE A 58 -6.42 -2.22 13.89
C ILE A 58 -7.57 -2.23 14.89
N LEU A 59 -8.66 -2.94 14.57
CA LEU A 59 -9.90 -2.99 15.34
C LEU A 59 -9.93 -4.17 16.32
N LYS A 60 -8.78 -4.59 16.87
CA LYS A 60 -8.80 -5.56 17.97
C LYS A 60 -9.52 -4.92 19.15
N VAL A 61 -10.78 -5.33 19.36
CA VAL A 61 -11.56 -5.10 20.58
C VAL A 61 -11.06 -6.04 21.67
#